data_AF-A0A433NI90-F1
#
_entry.id   AF-A0A433NI90-F1
#
_cell.length_a   1.000
_cell.length_b   1.000
_cell.length_c   1.000
_cell.angle_alpha   90.00
_cell.angle_beta   90.00
_cell.angle_gamma   90.00
#
_symmetry.space_group_name_H-M   'P 1'
#
loop_
_entity.id
_entity.type
_entity.pdbx_description
1 polymer ?
#
loop_
_entity_poly.entity_id
_entity_poly.type
_entity_poly.pdbx_seq_one_letter_code
_entity_poly.pdbx_strand_id
1 'polypeptide(L)'
;MVTFKALRTATIAGLIVLLAGCQNSSSLGGSGVDPRLSKSEDMEFFNKSGLQACAAGAAIGMLACAVSDTEHKTLCMAAAAVAGCGIGVGTNAYLDNQRKKYATQEEQLNASIKDIQAENTRIQGASDVAKSVIASDKQTIAKIEKEIATKSVKKEEMQKQIKGIDANIAYLRNTITDMKKHEKQWQDVSTDMQKSGDNTKKLDTEIAQMRDKIGSLQSELDSLYNQRTALKVS
;
A
#
# COMPACT_ATOMS: atom_id res chain seq x y z
N MET A 1 -53.54 -16.18 44.49
CA MET A 1 -53.93 -16.03 43.08
C MET A 1 -53.59 -14.60 42.66
N VAL A 2 -52.41 -14.39 42.07
CA VAL A 2 -52.03 -13.12 41.42
C VAL A 2 -51.44 -13.52 40.06
N THR A 3 -52.18 -13.20 39.02
CA THR A 3 -51.86 -13.44 37.62
C THR A 3 -50.97 -12.32 37.08
N PHE A 4 -49.76 -12.64 36.64
CA PHE A 4 -48.96 -11.77 35.77
C PHE A 4 -48.81 -12.44 34.40
N LYS A 5 -49.40 -11.83 33.37
CA LYS A 5 -49.26 -12.23 31.97
C LYS A 5 -48.33 -11.24 31.25
N ALA A 6 -47.23 -11.81 30.77
CA ALA A 6 -46.65 -11.64 29.45
C ALA A 6 -45.97 -10.31 29.02
N LEU A 7 -44.71 -10.51 28.61
CA LEU A 7 -44.09 -10.06 27.35
C LEU A 7 -43.44 -8.66 27.33
N ARG A 8 -42.09 -8.67 27.38
CA ARG A 8 -41.23 -8.22 26.26
C ARG A 8 -39.80 -8.70 26.47
N THR A 9 -39.47 -9.75 25.72
CA THR A 9 -38.12 -10.12 25.29
C THR A 9 -37.45 -8.97 24.53
N ALA A 10 -36.26 -8.57 24.95
CA ALA A 10 -35.30 -7.88 24.10
C ALA A 10 -33.95 -8.59 24.23
N THR A 11 -33.71 -9.44 23.24
CA THR A 11 -32.50 -10.18 22.96
C THR A 11 -31.31 -9.27 22.63
N ILE A 12 -30.19 -9.65 23.23
CA ILE A 12 -28.77 -9.38 22.94
C ILE A 12 -28.45 -9.06 21.47
N ALA A 13 -27.69 -7.98 21.26
CA ALA A 13 -26.65 -7.85 20.23
C ALA A 13 -25.62 -6.84 20.79
N GLY A 14 -24.44 -7.21 21.29
CA GLY A 14 -23.52 -8.17 20.72
C GLY A 14 -22.63 -7.50 19.66
N LEU A 15 -22.11 -6.29 19.91
CA LEU A 15 -21.04 -5.71 19.07
C LEU A 15 -19.70 -6.38 19.43
N ILE A 16 -19.60 -7.67 19.12
CA ILE A 16 -18.31 -8.32 18.90
C ILE A 16 -17.81 -7.69 17.60
N VAL A 17 -16.90 -6.73 17.72
CA VAL A 17 -16.06 -6.32 16.60
C VAL A 17 -15.36 -7.59 16.15
N LEU A 18 -15.77 -8.08 14.99
CA LEU A 18 -15.12 -9.15 14.26
C LEU A 18 -13.68 -8.73 13.95
N LEU A 19 -12.77 -9.00 14.88
CA LEU A 19 -11.33 -9.13 14.62
C LEU A 19 -11.04 -10.48 13.92
N ALA A 20 -11.92 -10.90 13.01
CA ALA A 20 -11.73 -12.05 12.14
C ALA A 20 -11.21 -11.57 10.79
N GLY A 21 -9.90 -11.28 10.76
CA GLY A 21 -9.13 -10.88 9.59
C GLY A 21 -7.91 -10.07 10.05
N CYS A 22 -6.71 -10.60 10.24
CA CYS A 22 -6.10 -11.82 9.73
C CYS A 22 -5.16 -12.42 10.79
N GLN A 23 -5.43 -13.65 11.23
CA GLN A 23 -4.39 -14.54 11.80
C GLN A 23 -3.69 -15.36 10.69
N ASN A 24 -3.70 -14.87 9.45
CA ASN A 24 -3.03 -15.49 8.30
C ASN A 24 -1.86 -14.67 7.74
N SER A 25 -1.20 -13.85 8.57
CA SER A 25 0.16 -13.38 8.27
C SER A 25 1.19 -14.40 8.75
N SER A 26 1.06 -15.63 8.25
CA SER A 26 2.14 -16.60 8.30
C SER A 26 3.32 -16.03 7.51
N SER A 27 4.33 -15.54 8.22
CA SER A 27 5.72 -15.62 7.78
C SER A 27 6.07 -14.93 6.45
N LEU A 28 5.94 -13.60 6.35
CA LEU A 28 6.66 -12.82 5.31
C LEU A 28 7.58 -11.73 5.88
N GLY A 29 7.88 -11.78 7.18
CA GLY A 29 8.89 -10.92 7.79
C GLY A 29 9.86 -11.75 8.62
N GLY A 30 11.15 -11.72 8.26
CA GLY A 30 12.17 -11.79 9.30
C GLY A 30 13.48 -12.54 9.05
N SER A 31 13.75 -13.17 7.90
CA SER A 31 15.08 -13.78 7.71
C SER A 31 15.75 -13.61 6.33
N GLY A 32 15.22 -12.76 5.44
CA GLY A 32 15.82 -12.61 4.10
C GLY A 32 15.55 -11.31 3.35
N VAL A 33 14.51 -10.53 3.69
CA VAL A 33 14.24 -9.26 3.03
C VAL A 33 15.21 -8.17 3.51
N ASP A 34 15.74 -7.37 2.59
CA ASP A 34 16.62 -6.25 2.89
C ASP A 34 15.92 -5.27 3.86
N PRO A 35 16.56 -4.92 4.99
CA PRO A 35 15.96 -4.04 6.00
C PRO A 35 15.50 -2.69 5.44
N ARG A 36 16.14 -2.17 4.39
CA ARG A 36 15.74 -0.91 3.72
C ARG A 36 14.33 -1.00 3.16
N LEU A 37 13.92 -2.17 2.65
CA LEU A 37 12.56 -2.40 2.15
C LEU A 37 11.57 -2.46 3.32
N SER A 38 11.87 -3.22 4.37
CA SER A 38 10.94 -3.42 5.48
C SER A 38 10.82 -2.25 6.47
N LYS A 39 11.80 -1.34 6.49
CA LYS A 39 11.85 -0.19 7.41
C LYS A 39 11.54 1.15 6.76
N SER A 40 11.33 1.16 5.44
CA SER A 40 10.90 2.37 4.74
C SER A 40 9.39 2.53 4.91
N GLU A 41 8.95 3.68 5.40
CA GLU A 41 7.53 3.98 5.62
C GLU A 41 6.72 3.89 4.31
N ASP A 42 7.27 4.41 3.22
CA ASP A 42 6.63 4.35 1.90
C ASP A 42 6.51 2.91 1.40
N MET A 43 7.54 2.08 1.61
CA MET A 43 7.47 0.65 1.26
C MET A 43 6.43 -0.09 2.07
N GLU A 44 6.37 0.18 3.38
CA GLU A 44 5.42 -0.44 4.28
C GLU A 44 3.98 -0.07 3.92
N PHE A 45 3.75 1.18 3.52
CA PHE A 45 2.46 1.67 3.04
C PHE A 45 1.92 0.83 1.87
N PHE A 46 2.75 0.56 0.85
CA PHE A 46 2.33 -0.22 -0.32
C PHE A 46 2.38 -1.74 -0.08
N ASN A 47 3.30 -2.25 0.76
CA ASN A 47 3.47 -3.70 0.92
C ASN A 47 2.55 -4.32 1.99
N LYS A 48 2.17 -3.59 3.05
CA LYS A 48 1.24 -4.12 4.05
C LYS A 48 -0.24 -4.10 3.61
N SER A 49 -0.49 -3.81 2.33
CA SER A 49 -1.81 -3.55 1.78
C SER A 49 -2.44 -2.30 2.38
N GLY A 50 -3.03 -1.46 1.54
CA GLY A 50 -3.71 -0.23 1.98
C GLY A 50 -4.60 -0.40 3.21
N LEU A 51 -5.24 -1.56 3.42
CA LEU A 51 -6.06 -1.87 4.62
C LEU A 51 -5.31 -1.95 5.95
N GLN A 52 -4.10 -2.50 6.01
CA GLN A 52 -3.35 -2.61 7.28
C GLN A 52 -2.63 -1.29 7.60
N ALA A 53 -2.08 -0.64 6.58
CA ALA A 53 -1.58 0.73 6.69
C ALA A 53 -2.73 1.69 7.05
N CYS A 54 -3.92 1.45 6.51
CA CYS A 54 -5.12 2.19 6.85
C CYS A 54 -5.61 1.91 8.26
N ALA A 55 -5.54 0.67 8.74
CA ALA A 55 -5.87 0.35 10.13
C ALA A 55 -4.90 1.01 11.11
N ALA A 56 -3.60 1.07 10.78
CA ALA A 56 -2.61 1.78 11.59
C ALA A 56 -2.81 3.31 11.56
N GLY A 57 -3.00 3.89 10.36
CA GLY A 57 -3.29 5.31 10.19
C GLY A 57 -4.63 5.73 10.79
N ALA A 58 -5.66 4.89 10.67
CA ALA A 58 -6.94 5.06 11.31
C ALA A 58 -6.82 4.91 12.82
N ALA A 59 -5.99 4.00 13.37
CA ALA A 59 -5.78 3.92 14.82
C ALA A 59 -5.19 5.23 15.38
N ILE A 60 -4.19 5.80 14.71
CA ILE A 60 -3.59 7.08 15.10
C ILE A 60 -4.59 8.25 14.91
N GLY A 61 -5.30 8.26 13.78
CA GLY A 61 -6.33 9.27 13.49
C GLY A 61 -7.53 9.18 14.43
N MET A 62 -7.93 7.97 14.83
CA MET A 62 -8.96 7.70 15.82
C MET A 62 -8.54 8.17 17.20
N LEU A 63 -7.26 7.99 17.58
CA LEU A 63 -6.72 8.54 18.82
C LEU A 63 -6.73 10.07 18.81
N ALA A 64 -6.32 10.70 17.70
CA ALA A 64 -6.37 12.15 17.53
C ALA A 64 -7.81 12.71 17.57
N CYS A 65 -8.77 11.98 17.01
CA CYS A 65 -10.19 12.34 17.06
C CYS A 65 -10.87 11.99 18.40
N ALA A 66 -10.34 11.03 19.15
CA ALA A 66 -10.85 10.68 20.48
C ALA A 66 -10.53 11.80 21.50
N VAL A 67 -9.36 12.43 21.35
CA VAL A 67 -8.90 13.55 22.20
C VAL A 67 -9.39 14.93 21.74
N SER A 68 -10.07 15.05 20.60
CA SER A 68 -10.65 16.32 20.15
C SER A 68 -12.06 16.54 20.72
N ASP A 69 -12.36 17.76 21.17
CA ASP A 69 -13.70 18.21 21.60
C ASP A 69 -14.61 18.50 20.40
N THR A 70 -14.66 17.57 19.44
CA THR A 70 -15.57 17.67 18.31
C THR A 70 -16.89 16.98 18.65
N GLU A 71 -18.03 17.66 18.47
CA GLU A 71 -19.38 17.07 18.66
C GLU A 71 -19.66 15.90 17.69
N HIS A 72 -18.79 15.70 16.69
CA HIS A 72 -18.90 14.67 15.66
C HIS A 72 -17.66 13.77 15.62
N LYS A 73 -17.29 13.16 16.76
CA LYS A 73 -16.15 12.24 16.86
C LYS A 73 -16.18 11.12 15.83
N THR A 74 -17.35 10.57 15.51
CA THR A 74 -17.53 9.53 14.48
C THR A 74 -17.20 10.04 13.08
N LEU A 75 -17.56 11.28 12.76
CA LEU A 75 -17.23 11.93 11.50
C LEU A 75 -15.73 12.25 11.42
N CYS A 76 -15.14 12.70 12.53
CA CYS A 76 -13.70 12.90 12.65
C CYS A 76 -12.93 11.60 12.41
N MET A 77 -13.33 10.50 13.06
CA MET A 77 -12.70 9.18 12.92
C MET A 77 -12.80 8.66 11.48
N ALA A 78 -13.96 8.79 10.84
CA ALA A 78 -14.15 8.41 9.44
C ALA A 78 -13.31 9.27 8.48
N ALA A 79 -13.27 10.58 8.71
CA ALA A 79 -12.49 11.52 7.92
C ALA A 79 -10.97 11.32 8.08
N ALA A 80 -10.51 10.96 9.28
CA ALA A 80 -9.12 10.68 9.60
C ALA A 80 -8.66 9.35 9.02
N ALA A 81 -9.52 8.32 9.03
CA ALA A 81 -9.27 7.07 8.34
C ALA A 81 -9.03 7.34 6.84
N VAL A 82 -9.96 7.99 6.13
CA VAL A 82 -9.76 8.23 4.69
C VAL A 82 -8.58 9.16 4.40
N ALA A 83 -8.32 10.17 5.25
CA ALA A 83 -7.17 11.05 5.09
C ALA A 83 -5.82 10.31 5.21
N GLY A 84 -5.72 9.30 6.09
CA GLY A 84 -4.50 8.51 6.25
C GLY A 84 -4.28 7.47 5.15
N CYS A 85 -5.37 6.98 4.55
CA CYS A 85 -5.35 5.84 3.63
C CYS A 85 -5.37 6.25 2.14
N GLY A 86 -5.69 7.51 1.84
CA GLY A 86 -5.79 8.02 0.48
C GLY A 86 -6.79 7.19 -0.34
N ILE A 87 -6.42 6.86 -1.58
CA ILE A 87 -7.25 6.02 -2.46
C ILE A 87 -7.27 4.54 -2.07
N GLY A 88 -6.41 4.10 -1.14
CA GLY A 88 -6.28 2.70 -0.72
C GLY A 88 -7.53 2.10 -0.06
N VAL A 89 -8.49 2.94 0.35
CA VAL A 89 -9.83 2.52 0.82
C VAL A 89 -10.77 2.12 -0.31
N GLY A 90 -10.38 2.37 -1.56
CA GLY A 90 -11.19 2.16 -2.76
C GLY A 90 -11.88 3.42 -3.25
N THR A 91 -12.13 3.47 -4.56
CA THR A 91 -12.71 4.61 -5.30
C THR A 91 -14.01 5.12 -4.69
N ASN A 92 -14.96 4.23 -4.40
CA ASN A 92 -16.28 4.63 -3.88
C ASN A 92 -16.20 5.26 -2.49
N ALA A 93 -15.43 4.67 -1.58
CA ALA A 93 -15.25 5.18 -0.23
C ALA A 93 -14.46 6.50 -0.22
N TYR A 94 -13.46 6.62 -1.10
CA TYR A 94 -12.73 7.85 -1.32
C TYR A 94 -13.65 8.98 -1.80
N LEU A 95 -14.41 8.75 -2.88
CA LEU A 95 -15.33 9.75 -3.43
C LEU A 95 -16.45 10.14 -2.46
N ASP A 96 -17.01 9.18 -1.70
CA ASP A 96 -18.01 9.49 -0.65
C ASP A 96 -17.43 10.41 0.43
N ASN A 97 -16.18 10.17 0.85
CA ASN A 97 -15.50 11.06 1.77
C ASN A 97 -15.21 12.44 1.16
N GLN A 98 -14.80 12.52 -0.12
CA GLN A 98 -14.59 13.81 -0.78
C GLN A 98 -15.88 14.64 -0.82
N ARG A 99 -17.01 14.01 -1.17
CA ARG A 99 -18.33 14.67 -1.19
C ARG A 99 -18.78 15.15 0.19
N LYS A 100 -18.38 14.47 1.26
CA LYS A 100 -18.65 14.89 2.64
C LYS A 100 -17.76 16.04 3.10
N LYS A 101 -16.50 16.08 2.63
CA LYS A 101 -15.51 17.10 3.03
C LYS A 101 -15.63 18.41 2.25
N TYR A 102 -16.04 18.35 0.99
CA TYR A 102 -15.98 19.49 0.07
C TYR A 102 -17.36 19.82 -0.49
N ALA A 103 -17.68 21.11 -0.52
CA ALA A 103 -19.00 21.60 -0.90
C ALA A 103 -19.20 21.61 -2.42
N THR A 104 -18.12 21.78 -3.18
CA THR A 104 -18.16 21.92 -4.64
C THR A 104 -17.35 20.84 -5.37
N GLN A 105 -17.70 20.57 -6.63
CA GLN A 105 -16.95 19.62 -7.45
C GLN A 105 -15.52 20.10 -7.73
N GLU A 106 -15.33 21.42 -7.90
CA GLU A 106 -14.01 22.02 -8.09
C GLU A 106 -13.09 21.78 -6.88
N GLU A 107 -13.60 21.93 -5.65
CA GLU A 107 -12.85 21.61 -4.43
C GLU A 107 -12.52 20.12 -4.35
N GLN A 108 -13.46 19.23 -4.70
CA GLN A 108 -13.21 17.79 -4.73
C GLN A 108 -12.13 17.42 -5.74
N LEU A 109 -12.15 18.00 -6.94
CA LEU A 109 -11.15 17.78 -7.98
C LEU A 109 -9.77 18.30 -7.54
N ASN A 110 -9.71 19.51 -6.99
CA ASN A 110 -8.46 20.09 -6.50
C ASN A 110 -7.85 19.28 -5.35
N ALA A 111 -8.69 18.78 -4.45
CA ALA A 111 -8.26 17.87 -3.39
C ALA A 111 -7.75 16.55 -3.95
N SER A 112 -8.45 15.98 -4.94
CA SER A 112 -8.03 14.74 -5.62
C SER A 112 -6.69 14.89 -6.34
N ILE A 113 -6.45 16.03 -6.99
CA ILE A 113 -5.16 16.38 -7.59
C ILE A 113 -4.06 16.46 -6.52
N LYS A 114 -4.34 17.07 -5.37
CA LYS A 114 -3.37 17.16 -4.27
C LYS A 114 -3.03 15.79 -3.67
N ASP A 115 -4.05 14.95 -3.51
CA ASP A 115 -3.90 13.61 -2.95
C ASP A 115 -3.06 12.71 -3.86
N ILE A 116 -3.33 12.70 -5.18
CA ILE A 116 -2.51 11.92 -6.11
C ILE A 116 -1.08 12.48 -6.23
N GLN A 117 -0.87 13.79 -6.10
CA GLN A 117 0.46 14.39 -6.05
C GLN A 117 1.26 13.89 -4.84
N ALA A 118 0.63 13.85 -3.67
CA ALA A 118 1.25 13.31 -2.46
C ALA A 118 1.59 11.82 -2.64
N GLU A 119 0.71 11.06 -3.28
CA GLU A 119 0.96 9.65 -3.57
C GLU A 119 2.07 9.44 -4.60
N ASN A 120 2.16 10.28 -5.64
CA ASN A 120 3.27 10.32 -6.59
C ASN A 120 4.61 10.58 -5.90
N THR A 121 4.62 11.38 -4.83
CA THR A 121 5.82 11.57 -3.99
C THR A 121 6.16 10.31 -3.19
N ARG A 122 5.17 9.63 -2.59
CA ARG A 122 5.39 8.35 -1.88
C ARG A 122 5.89 7.24 -2.81
N ILE A 123 5.32 7.13 -4.00
CA ILE A 123 5.78 6.18 -5.03
C ILE A 123 7.23 6.49 -5.43
N GLN A 124 7.61 7.77 -5.51
CA GLN A 124 9.01 8.14 -5.76
C GLN A 124 9.92 7.69 -4.61
N GLY A 125 9.56 7.99 -3.36
CA GLY A 125 10.35 7.59 -2.19
C GLY A 125 10.51 6.07 -2.08
N ALA A 126 9.43 5.31 -2.29
CA ALA A 126 9.50 3.87 -2.42
C ALA A 126 10.41 3.46 -3.59
N SER A 127 10.19 4.02 -4.78
CA SER A 127 11.01 3.68 -5.95
C SER A 127 12.51 3.88 -5.68
N ASP A 128 12.92 4.98 -5.05
CA ASP A 128 14.32 5.25 -4.76
C ASP A 128 14.94 4.19 -3.82
N VAL A 129 14.20 3.79 -2.78
CA VAL A 129 14.61 2.69 -1.88
C VAL A 129 14.70 1.36 -2.63
N ALA A 130 13.69 1.02 -3.44
CA ALA A 130 13.68 -0.22 -4.22
C ALA A 130 14.84 -0.29 -5.21
N LYS A 131 15.11 0.81 -5.94
CA LYS A 131 16.22 0.89 -6.90
C LYS A 131 17.56 0.72 -6.21
N SER A 132 17.73 1.28 -5.01
CA SER A 132 18.93 1.07 -4.19
C SER A 132 19.14 -0.40 -3.82
N VAL A 133 18.06 -1.11 -3.43
CA VAL A 133 18.13 -2.55 -3.12
C VAL A 133 18.38 -3.38 -4.37
N ILE A 134 17.68 -3.09 -5.48
CA ILE A 134 17.89 -3.74 -6.77
C ILE A 134 19.34 -3.61 -7.23
N ALA A 135 19.94 -2.42 -7.08
CA ALA A 135 21.35 -2.21 -7.42
C ALA A 135 22.29 -3.08 -6.57
N SER A 136 22.05 -3.17 -5.25
CA SER A 136 22.81 -4.04 -4.35
C SER A 136 22.66 -5.54 -4.70
N ASP A 137 21.44 -5.96 -5.05
CA ASP A 137 21.15 -7.34 -5.43
C ASP A 137 21.84 -7.70 -6.76
N LYS A 138 21.82 -6.80 -7.75
CA LYS A 138 22.56 -6.98 -9.03
C LYS A 138 24.07 -7.11 -8.80
N GLN A 139 24.65 -6.29 -7.91
CA GLN A 139 26.06 -6.41 -7.54
C GLN A 139 26.36 -7.75 -6.86
N THR A 140 25.44 -8.23 -6.02
CA THR A 140 25.56 -9.53 -5.37
C THR A 140 25.52 -10.67 -6.39
N ILE A 141 24.62 -10.63 -7.37
CA ILE A 141 24.57 -11.60 -8.47
C ILE A 141 25.89 -11.62 -9.23
N ALA A 142 26.39 -10.45 -9.67
CA ALA A 142 27.65 -10.36 -10.42
C ALA A 142 28.84 -10.91 -9.63
N LYS A 143 28.86 -10.70 -8.30
CA LYS A 143 29.88 -11.29 -7.42
C LYS A 143 29.78 -12.81 -7.39
N ILE A 144 28.57 -13.35 -7.23
CA ILE A 144 28.34 -14.81 -7.22
C ILE A 144 28.75 -15.43 -8.57
N GLU A 145 28.39 -14.80 -9.69
CA GLU A 145 28.81 -15.26 -11.04
C GLU A 145 30.33 -15.39 -11.15
N LYS A 146 31.06 -14.40 -10.63
CA LYS A 146 32.52 -14.42 -10.60
C LYS A 146 33.05 -15.55 -9.71
N GLU A 147 32.50 -15.73 -8.52
CA GLU A 147 32.92 -16.80 -7.58
C GLU A 147 32.66 -18.21 -8.13
N ILE A 148 31.56 -18.39 -8.88
CA ILE A 148 31.27 -19.64 -9.61
C ILE A 148 32.32 -19.86 -10.69
N ALA A 149 32.62 -18.83 -11.50
CA ALA A 149 33.61 -18.92 -12.56
C ALA A 149 35.02 -19.23 -12.04
N THR A 150 35.39 -18.69 -10.87
CA THR A 150 36.69 -18.94 -10.22
C THR A 150 36.70 -20.18 -9.32
N LYS A 151 35.60 -20.96 -9.28
CA LYS A 151 35.44 -22.16 -8.42
C LYS A 151 35.72 -21.88 -6.93
N SER A 152 35.49 -20.65 -6.48
CA SER A 152 35.74 -20.21 -5.10
C SER A 152 34.46 -20.03 -4.29
N VAL A 153 33.34 -20.61 -4.78
CA VAL A 153 32.02 -20.40 -4.20
C VAL A 153 31.90 -21.06 -2.83
N LYS A 154 31.35 -20.32 -1.86
CA LYS A 154 30.92 -20.88 -0.57
C LYS A 154 29.45 -21.19 -0.66
N LYS A 155 29.09 -22.47 -0.82
CA LYS A 155 27.75 -22.91 -1.20
C LYS A 155 26.67 -22.39 -0.25
N GLU A 156 26.90 -22.44 1.04
CA GLU A 156 25.95 -22.00 2.07
C GLU A 156 25.72 -20.48 2.02
N GLU A 157 26.78 -19.70 1.86
CA GLU A 157 26.71 -18.24 1.77
C GLU A 157 26.02 -17.78 0.48
N MET A 158 26.37 -18.40 -0.64
CA MET A 158 25.71 -18.16 -1.93
C MET A 158 24.21 -18.46 -1.86
N GLN A 159 23.83 -19.62 -1.30
CA GLN A 159 22.42 -19.99 -1.15
C GLN A 159 21.66 -19.00 -0.26
N LYS A 160 22.30 -18.49 0.80
CA LYS A 160 21.72 -17.46 1.67
C LYS A 160 21.51 -16.15 0.91
N GLN A 161 22.51 -15.68 0.16
CA GLN A 161 22.41 -14.46 -0.64
C GLN A 161 21.32 -14.56 -1.70
N ILE A 162 21.27 -15.68 -2.43
CA ILE A 162 20.23 -15.97 -3.41
C ILE A 162 18.83 -15.95 -2.79
N LYS A 163 18.63 -16.59 -1.63
CA LYS A 163 17.35 -16.56 -0.92
C LYS A 163 16.94 -15.13 -0.51
N GLY A 164 17.92 -14.30 -0.13
CA GLY A 164 17.66 -12.89 0.17
C GLY A 164 17.17 -12.11 -1.05
N ILE A 165 17.85 -12.28 -2.19
CA ILE A 165 17.45 -11.66 -3.46
C ILE A 165 16.06 -12.14 -3.89
N ASP A 166 15.78 -13.44 -3.79
CA ASP A 166 14.47 -14.01 -4.14
C ASP A 166 13.37 -13.42 -3.23
N ALA A 167 13.65 -13.19 -1.95
CA ALA A 167 12.73 -12.54 -1.01
C ALA A 167 12.52 -11.05 -1.35
N ASN A 168 13.58 -10.32 -1.72
CA ASN A 168 13.48 -8.92 -2.18
C ASN A 168 12.64 -8.80 -3.45
N ILE A 169 12.85 -9.70 -4.42
CA ILE A 169 12.06 -9.73 -5.66
C ILE A 169 10.58 -9.96 -5.35
N ALA A 170 10.26 -10.91 -4.48
CA ALA A 170 8.88 -11.18 -4.08
C ALA A 170 8.23 -9.98 -3.38
N TYR A 171 8.95 -9.35 -2.46
CA TYR A 171 8.50 -8.13 -1.77
C TYR A 171 8.19 -7.00 -2.77
N LEU A 172 9.15 -6.69 -3.65
CA LEU A 172 9.01 -5.59 -4.61
C LEU A 172 7.90 -5.86 -5.65
N ARG A 173 7.67 -7.12 -6.03
CA ARG A 173 6.53 -7.49 -6.89
C ARG A 173 5.18 -7.20 -6.24
N ASN A 174 5.05 -7.49 -4.95
CA ASN A 174 3.83 -7.17 -4.19
C ASN A 174 3.63 -5.67 -4.09
N THR A 175 4.68 -4.92 -3.74
CA THR A 175 4.66 -3.44 -3.72
C THR A 175 4.18 -2.85 -5.03
N ILE A 176 4.74 -3.28 -6.17
CA ILE A 176 4.34 -2.79 -7.51
C ILE A 176 2.89 -3.17 -7.82
N THR A 177 2.43 -4.34 -7.38
CA THR A 177 1.04 -4.77 -7.56
C THR A 177 0.07 -3.84 -6.83
N ASP A 178 0.37 -3.45 -5.59
CA ASP A 178 -0.46 -2.50 -4.84
C ASP A 178 -0.40 -1.09 -5.46
N MET A 179 0.77 -0.63 -5.92
CA MET A 179 0.89 0.65 -6.64
C MET A 179 0.01 0.68 -7.91
N LYS A 180 0.00 -0.40 -8.70
CA LYS A 180 -0.87 -0.52 -9.89
C LYS A 180 -2.36 -0.53 -9.54
N LYS A 181 -2.72 -1.14 -8.40
CA LYS A 181 -4.09 -1.11 -7.91
C LYS A 181 -4.51 0.33 -7.59
N HIS A 182 -3.66 1.10 -6.92
CA HIS A 182 -3.92 2.51 -6.64
C HIS A 182 -4.00 3.35 -7.92
N GLU A 183 -3.10 3.13 -8.89
CA GLU A 183 -3.20 3.75 -10.22
C GLU A 183 -4.57 3.52 -10.86
N LYS A 184 -5.06 2.26 -10.82
CA LYS A 184 -6.37 1.94 -11.36
C LYS A 184 -7.51 2.61 -10.59
N GLN A 185 -7.42 2.66 -9.27
CA GLN A 185 -8.44 3.34 -8.47
C GLN A 185 -8.49 4.84 -8.78
N TRP A 186 -7.34 5.48 -9.02
CA TRP A 186 -7.27 6.87 -9.47
C TRP A 186 -7.85 7.07 -10.88
N GLN A 187 -7.64 6.13 -11.79
CA GLN A 187 -8.31 6.14 -13.11
C GLN A 187 -9.83 6.07 -12.96
N ASP A 188 -10.32 5.24 -12.05
CA ASP A 188 -11.74 5.12 -11.76
C ASP A 188 -12.29 6.42 -11.11
N VAL A 189 -11.55 7.07 -10.21
CA VAL A 189 -11.88 8.40 -9.66
C VAL A 189 -12.01 9.43 -10.77
N SER A 190 -11.01 9.54 -11.64
CA SER A 190 -11.03 10.49 -12.75
C SER A 190 -12.23 10.24 -13.66
N THR A 191 -12.49 8.98 -13.99
CA THR A 191 -13.64 8.58 -14.82
C THR A 191 -14.98 9.00 -14.19
N ASP A 192 -15.15 8.84 -12.88
CA ASP A 192 -16.39 9.22 -12.19
C ASP A 192 -16.55 10.73 -12.03
N MET A 193 -15.46 11.47 -11.87
CA MET A 193 -15.45 12.93 -11.89
C MET A 193 -15.82 13.48 -13.28
N GLN A 194 -15.25 12.91 -14.35
CA GLN A 194 -15.61 13.26 -15.73
C GLN A 194 -17.11 13.06 -16.00
N LYS A 195 -17.70 11.94 -15.56
CA LYS A 195 -19.16 11.70 -15.68
C LYS A 195 -19.99 12.74 -14.94
N SER A 196 -19.43 13.35 -13.89
CA SER A 196 -20.08 14.38 -13.09
C SER A 196 -19.92 15.79 -13.69
N GLY A 197 -19.18 15.92 -14.79
CA GLY A 197 -18.95 17.18 -15.52
C GLY A 197 -17.58 17.82 -15.30
N ASP A 198 -16.70 17.20 -14.50
CA ASP A 198 -15.41 17.79 -14.13
C ASP A 198 -14.38 17.77 -15.26
N ASN A 199 -13.53 18.80 -15.31
CA ASN A 199 -12.37 18.86 -16.20
C ASN A 199 -11.15 18.20 -15.55
N THR A 200 -11.00 16.89 -15.71
CA THR A 200 -9.97 16.10 -15.02
C THR A 200 -8.58 16.12 -15.66
N LYS A 201 -8.31 16.95 -16.68
CA LYS A 201 -7.03 16.91 -17.43
C LYS A 201 -5.78 16.92 -16.54
N LYS A 202 -5.79 17.72 -15.46
CA LYS A 202 -4.67 17.79 -14.52
C LYS A 202 -4.56 16.52 -13.67
N LEU A 203 -5.68 15.98 -13.20
CA LEU A 203 -5.72 14.69 -12.53
C LEU A 203 -5.20 13.57 -13.44
N ASP A 204 -5.62 13.53 -14.70
CA ASP A 204 -5.17 12.54 -15.69
C ASP A 204 -3.66 12.64 -15.97
N THR A 205 -3.11 13.85 -15.92
CA THR A 205 -1.66 14.07 -16.03
C THR A 205 -0.90 13.45 -14.85
N GLU A 206 -1.40 13.65 -13.63
CA GLU A 206 -0.79 13.06 -12.43
C GLU A 206 -0.90 11.53 -12.42
N ILE A 207 -2.01 10.97 -12.93
CA ILE A 207 -2.18 9.51 -13.11
C ILE A 207 -1.18 8.96 -14.13
N ALA A 208 -0.94 9.68 -15.22
CA ALA A 208 0.07 9.28 -16.19
C ALA A 208 1.48 9.28 -15.58
N GLN A 209 1.81 10.30 -14.78
CA GLN A 209 3.09 10.32 -14.04
C GLN A 209 3.21 9.15 -13.06
N MET A 210 2.14 8.80 -12.35
CA MET A 210 2.10 7.63 -11.47
C MET A 210 2.45 6.35 -12.24
N ARG A 211 1.79 6.14 -13.38
CA ARG A 211 2.01 4.99 -14.26
C ARG A 211 3.45 4.89 -14.74
N ASP A 212 4.03 6.02 -15.16
CA ASP A 212 5.40 6.05 -15.68
C ASP A 212 6.42 5.67 -14.59
N LYS A 213 6.23 6.15 -13.36
CA LYS A 213 7.08 5.79 -12.21
C LYS A 213 6.99 4.30 -11.90
N ILE A 214 5.76 3.76 -11.83
CA ILE A 214 5.51 2.34 -11.60
C ILE A 214 6.16 1.49 -12.69
N GLY A 215 5.99 1.88 -13.96
CA GLY A 215 6.57 1.20 -15.12
C GLY A 215 8.10 1.20 -15.09
N SER A 216 8.72 2.32 -14.73
CA SER A 216 10.18 2.41 -14.55
C SER A 216 10.67 1.44 -13.47
N LEU A 217 10.04 1.42 -12.29
CA LEU A 217 10.41 0.51 -11.21
C LEU A 217 10.22 -0.95 -11.60
N GLN A 218 9.13 -1.29 -12.28
CA GLN A 218 8.88 -2.64 -12.77
C GLN A 218 9.97 -3.11 -13.75
N SER A 219 10.37 -2.26 -14.69
CA SER A 219 11.43 -2.61 -15.65
C SER A 219 12.76 -2.91 -14.94
N GLU A 220 13.09 -2.19 -13.87
CA GLU A 220 14.31 -2.45 -13.10
C GLU A 220 14.23 -3.77 -12.33
N LEU A 221 13.06 -4.09 -11.77
CA LEU A 221 12.82 -5.35 -11.08
C LEU A 221 12.84 -6.55 -12.04
N ASP A 222 12.23 -6.42 -13.22
CA ASP A 222 12.25 -7.46 -14.25
C ASP A 222 13.68 -7.72 -14.74
N SER A 223 14.49 -6.67 -14.87
CA SER A 223 15.92 -6.79 -15.16
C SER A 223 16.68 -7.57 -14.07
N LEU A 224 16.44 -7.29 -12.78
CA LEU A 224 17.03 -8.06 -11.68
C LEU A 224 16.59 -9.53 -11.72
N TYR A 225 15.29 -9.78 -11.91
CA TYR A 225 14.75 -11.13 -11.99
C TYR A 225 15.39 -11.93 -13.11
N ASN A 226 15.54 -11.35 -14.30
CA ASN A 226 16.19 -12.01 -15.43
C ASN A 226 17.64 -12.40 -15.11
N GLN A 227 18.44 -11.50 -14.51
CA GLN A 227 19.80 -11.82 -14.06
C GLN A 227 19.80 -12.96 -13.04
N ARG A 228 18.90 -12.89 -12.05
CA ARG A 228 18.77 -13.93 -11.02
C ARG A 228 18.41 -15.29 -11.62
N THR A 229 17.52 -15.36 -12.60
CA THR A 229 17.15 -16.62 -13.26
C THR A 229 18.23 -17.16 -14.21
N ALA A 230 19.07 -16.28 -14.77
CA ALA A 230 20.18 -16.67 -15.62
C ALA A 230 21.36 -17.26 -14.83
N LEU A 231 21.47 -16.94 -13.53
CA LEU A 231 22.49 -17.45 -12.64
C LEU A 231 22.41 -18.99 -12.52
N LYS A 232 23.39 -19.68 -13.12
CA LYS A 232 23.50 -21.14 -13.08
C LYS A 232 24.11 -21.59 -11.76
N VAL A 233 23.25 -21.87 -10.80
CA VAL A 233 23.62 -22.52 -9.53
C VAL A 233 23.50 -24.03 -9.68
N SER A 234 24.64 -24.72 -9.77
CA SER A 234 24.76 -26.20 -9.81
C SER A 234 25.41 -26.73 -8.53
#